data_AF-A0A955XNS8-F1
#
_entry.id   AF-A0A955XNS8-F1
#
_cell.length_a   1.000
_cell.length_b   1.000
_cell.length_c   1.000
_cell.angle_alpha   90.00
_cell.angle_beta   90.00
_cell.angle_gamma   90.00
#
_symmetry.space_group_name_H-M   'P 1'
#
loop_
_entity.id
_entity.type
_entity.pdbx_description
1 polymer ?
#
loop_
_entity_poly.entity_id
_entity_poly.type
_entity_poly.pdbx_seq_one_letter_code
_entity_poly.pdbx_strand_id
1 'polypeptide(L)'
;MANGNRMKYGSLLDDNPFEIASRLGLDVVIPTEHELFVDIDDESDLLVLDSQIETLNRNLAGQWVDPGAKPAAIRTRTTRSRGGNCHAVVLMPFAVTPLERVLLQAALGSDRRRELLSYLRIKFATDRPPTLFFEVPSERRDQP
;
A
#
# COMPACT_ATOMS: atom_id res chain seq x y z
N MET A 1 -4.41 12.02 32.91
CA MET A 1 -5.23 12.64 31.86
C MET A 1 -4.30 13.50 31.01
N ALA A 2 -3.88 13.01 29.85
CA ALA A 2 -2.98 13.75 28.96
C ALA A 2 -3.81 14.54 27.95
N ASN A 3 -3.90 15.86 28.15
CA ASN A 3 -4.36 16.80 27.13
C ASN A 3 -3.30 16.87 26.03
N GLY A 4 -3.39 15.97 25.07
CA GLY A 4 -2.56 15.96 23.87
C GLY A 4 -3.00 17.07 22.93
N ASN A 5 -2.23 18.16 22.92
CA ASN A 5 -2.32 19.24 21.96
C ASN A 5 -2.24 18.64 20.53
N ARG A 6 -3.39 18.46 19.87
CA ARG A 6 -3.47 17.96 18.49
C ARG A 6 -2.87 19.06 17.60
N MET A 7 -1.58 18.96 17.29
CA MET A 7 -0.96 19.83 16.29
C MET A 7 -1.74 19.64 14.98
N LYS A 8 -2.36 20.72 14.49
CA LYS A 8 -2.97 20.74 13.16
C LYS A 8 -1.83 20.70 12.16
N TYR A 9 -1.65 19.57 11.49
CA TYR A 9 -0.72 19.48 10.38
C TYR A 9 -1.43 20.00 9.11
N GLY A 10 -0.67 20.31 8.04
CA GLY A 10 -1.28 20.81 6.80
C GLY A 10 -2.36 19.87 6.24
N SER A 11 -3.28 20.42 5.42
CA SER A 11 -4.52 19.76 4.96
C SER A 11 -4.39 18.28 4.54
N LEU A 12 -3.27 17.88 3.94
CA LEU A 12 -3.04 16.52 3.43
C LEU A 12 -2.89 15.44 4.52
N LEU A 13 -2.51 15.81 5.74
CA LEU A 13 -2.41 14.88 6.87
C LEU A 13 -3.73 14.73 7.64
N ASP A 14 -4.55 15.79 7.62
CA ASP A 14 -5.81 15.86 8.35
C ASP A 14 -7.01 15.30 7.56
N ASP A 15 -6.87 15.18 6.23
CA ASP A 15 -7.89 14.63 5.33
C ASP A 15 -8.41 13.27 5.80
N ASN A 16 -9.73 13.13 5.92
CA ASN A 16 -10.38 11.87 6.26
C ASN A 16 -10.56 11.01 5.00
N PRO A 17 -9.81 9.90 4.81
CA PRO A 17 -9.91 9.10 3.60
C PRO A 17 -11.31 8.49 3.43
N PHE A 18 -12.02 8.17 4.51
CA PHE A 18 -13.36 7.59 4.43
C PHE A 18 -14.41 8.61 3.95
N GLU A 19 -14.29 9.87 4.36
CA GLU A 19 -15.17 10.94 3.87
C GLU A 19 -14.90 11.24 2.39
N ILE A 20 -13.62 11.26 2.00
CA ILE A 20 -13.21 11.42 0.59
C ILE A 20 -13.79 10.28 -0.25
N ALA A 21 -13.62 9.03 0.19
CA ALA A 21 -14.15 7.86 -0.51
C ALA A 21 -15.67 7.91 -0.64
N SER A 22 -16.38 8.19 0.45
CA SER A 22 -17.84 8.32 0.46
C SER A 22 -18.33 9.40 -0.52
N ARG A 23 -17.72 10.59 -0.47
CA ARG A 23 -18.05 11.71 -1.38
C ARG A 23 -17.81 11.36 -2.85
N LEU A 24 -16.79 10.57 -3.15
CA LEU A 24 -16.44 10.16 -4.51
C LEU A 24 -17.12 8.85 -4.94
N GLY A 25 -17.87 8.20 -4.05
CA GLY A 25 -18.48 6.90 -4.26
C GLY A 25 -17.45 5.80 -4.54
N LEU A 26 -16.35 5.79 -3.80
CA LEU A 26 -15.23 4.85 -3.86
C LEU A 26 -15.20 3.98 -2.60
N ASP A 27 -14.58 2.79 -2.71
CA ASP A 27 -14.29 1.93 -1.58
C ASP A 27 -12.90 2.24 -1.02
N VAL A 28 -12.78 2.24 0.31
CA VAL A 28 -11.48 2.28 1.00
C VAL A 28 -11.00 0.85 1.18
N VAL A 29 -9.88 0.53 0.55
CA VAL A 29 -9.21 -0.76 0.72
C VAL A 29 -8.00 -0.57 1.62
N ILE A 30 -7.96 -1.33 2.71
CA ILE A 30 -6.84 -1.34 3.66
C ILE A 30 -6.09 -2.65 3.44
N PRO A 31 -4.76 -2.62 3.30
CA PRO A 31 -4.01 -3.84 3.09
C PRO A 31 -4.00 -4.69 4.36
N THR A 32 -4.07 -6.00 4.19
CA THR A 32 -3.83 -6.96 5.27
C THR A 32 -2.37 -6.94 5.72
N GLU A 33 -2.07 -7.62 6.82
CA GLU A 33 -0.69 -7.75 7.31
C GLU A 33 0.26 -8.40 6.28
N HIS A 34 -0.25 -9.12 5.29
CA HIS A 34 0.52 -9.82 4.25
C HIS A 34 0.45 -9.15 2.85
N GLU A 35 -0.11 -7.96 2.73
CA GLU A 35 -0.20 -7.25 1.44
C GLU A 35 0.71 -6.04 1.41
N LEU A 36 1.26 -5.66 0.26
CA LEU A 36 1.80 -4.32 0.03
C LEU A 36 1.05 -3.70 -1.15
N PHE A 37 0.74 -2.42 -1.02
CA PHE A 37 0.01 -1.66 -2.02
C PHE A 37 1.02 -0.75 -2.72
N VAL A 38 1.32 -1.01 -3.99
CA VAL A 38 2.30 -0.27 -4.79
C VAL A 38 1.54 0.50 -5.87
N ASP A 39 1.74 1.82 -5.89
CA ASP A 39 1.16 2.67 -6.93
C ASP A 39 2.09 2.64 -8.16
N ILE A 40 1.52 2.48 -9.34
CA ILE A 40 2.25 2.40 -10.62
C ILE A 40 1.70 3.50 -11.52
N ASP A 41 2.46 4.57 -11.64
CA ASP A 41 2.08 5.72 -12.46
C ASP A 41 2.49 5.52 -13.92
N ASP A 42 3.65 4.90 -14.15
CA ASP A 42 4.19 4.66 -15.50
C ASP A 42 4.94 3.34 -15.68
N GLU A 43 5.45 3.12 -16.90
CA GLU A 43 6.21 1.91 -17.26
C GLU A 43 7.54 1.79 -16.51
N SER A 44 8.14 2.91 -16.10
CA SER A 44 9.38 2.89 -15.34
C SER A 44 9.16 2.36 -13.92
N ASP A 45 8.00 2.63 -13.31
CA ASP A 45 7.62 2.07 -12.02
C ASP A 45 7.42 0.55 -12.10
N LEU A 46 6.87 0.03 -13.20
CA LEU A 46 6.78 -1.42 -13.43
C LEU A 46 8.16 -2.07 -13.49
N LEU A 47 9.11 -1.45 -14.21
CA LEU A 47 10.47 -1.97 -14.29
C LEU A 47 11.18 -1.99 -12.92
N VAL A 48 10.93 -0.96 -12.10
CA VAL A 48 11.42 -0.93 -10.71
C VAL A 48 10.78 -2.06 -9.92
N LEU A 49 9.44 -2.18 -9.95
CA LEU A 49 8.72 -3.24 -9.26
C LEU A 49 9.29 -4.62 -9.63
N ASP A 50 9.38 -4.94 -10.91
CA ASP A 50 9.87 -6.25 -11.38
C ASP A 50 11.30 -6.54 -10.90
N SER A 51 12.22 -5.57 -11.03
CA SER A 51 13.60 -5.72 -10.59
C SER A 51 13.72 -5.94 -9.08
N GLN A 52 12.89 -5.24 -8.29
CA GLN A 52 12.92 -5.34 -6.83
C GLN A 52 12.21 -6.60 -6.34
N ILE A 53 11.13 -7.05 -6.99
CA ILE A 53 10.51 -8.34 -6.74
C ILE A 53 11.48 -9.48 -7.01
N GLU A 54 12.26 -9.43 -8.09
CA GLU A 54 13.30 -10.43 -8.36
C GLU A 54 14.36 -10.44 -7.23
N THR A 55 14.76 -9.26 -6.75
CA THR A 55 15.70 -9.13 -5.65
C THR A 55 15.15 -9.70 -4.35
N LEU A 56 13.90 -9.40 -3.99
CA LEU A 56 13.23 -10.00 -2.84
C LEU A 56 13.14 -11.52 -2.98
N ASN A 57 12.65 -12.02 -4.12
CA ASN A 57 12.52 -13.45 -4.36
C ASN A 57 13.86 -14.18 -4.23
N ARG A 58 14.95 -13.64 -4.78
CA ARG A 58 16.29 -14.24 -4.68
C ARG A 58 16.80 -14.32 -3.25
N ASN A 59 16.53 -13.31 -2.42
CA ASN A 59 17.04 -13.24 -1.05
C ASN A 59 16.12 -13.92 -0.03
N LEU A 60 14.83 -14.06 -0.35
CA LEU A 60 13.87 -14.80 0.46
C LEU A 60 13.88 -16.30 0.14
N ALA A 61 14.21 -16.69 -1.11
CA ALA A 61 14.39 -18.07 -1.51
C ALA A 61 15.55 -18.71 -0.74
N GLY A 62 15.22 -19.47 0.30
CA GLY A 62 16.17 -20.22 1.13
C GLY A 62 16.25 -19.77 2.59
N GLN A 63 15.64 -18.64 2.96
CA GLN A 63 15.63 -18.17 4.36
C GLN A 63 14.33 -18.46 5.11
N TRP A 64 13.24 -18.73 4.38
CA TRP A 64 11.92 -19.00 4.96
C TRP A 64 11.41 -20.34 4.49
N VAL A 65 11.77 -21.38 5.26
CA VAL A 65 11.15 -22.70 5.16
C VAL A 65 10.55 -22.97 6.52
N ASP A 66 9.27 -22.62 6.69
CA ASP A 66 8.45 -23.45 7.57
C ASP A 66 8.54 -24.88 6.98
N PRO A 67 8.96 -25.93 7.74
CA PRO A 67 9.22 -27.25 7.18
C PRO A 67 7.92 -27.89 6.66
N GLY A 68 7.52 -27.52 5.44
CA GLY A 68 6.24 -27.90 4.84
C GLY A 68 5.60 -26.84 3.95
N ALA A 69 5.99 -25.56 4.08
CA ALA A 69 5.47 -24.50 3.22
C ALA A 69 6.26 -24.43 1.91
N LYS A 70 5.57 -24.48 0.77
CA LYS A 70 6.17 -24.00 -0.50
C LYS A 70 6.59 -22.55 -0.28
N PRO A 71 7.74 -22.09 -0.81
CA PRO A 71 8.09 -20.67 -0.76
C PRO A 71 6.88 -19.90 -1.29
N ALA A 72 6.26 -19.10 -0.43
CA ALA A 72 5.12 -18.29 -0.82
C ALA A 72 5.68 -17.24 -1.78
N ALA A 73 5.60 -17.55 -3.08
CA ALA A 73 6.04 -16.68 -4.13
C ALA A 73 5.35 -15.34 -3.96
N ILE A 74 6.11 -14.25 -4.07
CA ILE A 74 5.52 -12.93 -4.14
C ILE A 74 4.61 -12.91 -5.35
N ARG A 75 3.31 -12.66 -5.13
CA ARG A 75 2.31 -12.56 -6.20
C ARG A 75 1.96 -11.10 -6.41
N THR A 76 1.80 -10.71 -7.66
CA THR A 76 1.31 -9.40 -8.06
C THR A 76 -0.08 -9.56 -8.68
N ARG A 77 -1.03 -8.70 -8.29
CA ARG A 77 -2.23 -8.41 -9.09
C ARG A 77 -2.23 -6.95 -9.46
N THR A 78 -2.58 -6.63 -10.70
CA THR A 78 -2.77 -5.25 -11.14
C THR A 78 -4.26 -4.90 -11.15
N THR A 79 -4.62 -3.78 -10.53
CA THR A 79 -5.98 -3.22 -10.60
C THR A 79 -5.91 -1.83 -11.24
N ARG A 80 -6.95 -1.45 -12.00
CA ARG A 80 -7.07 -0.08 -12.51
C ARG A 80 -7.85 0.76 -11.51
N SER A 81 -7.32 1.93 -11.17
CA SER A 81 -8.06 2.95 -10.45
C SER A 81 -9.05 3.65 -11.38
N ARG A 82 -10.00 4.42 -10.81
CA ARG A 82 -10.95 5.24 -11.58
C ARG A 82 -10.26 6.25 -12.51
N GLY A 83 -9.06 6.71 -12.14
CA GLY A 83 -8.29 7.68 -12.91
C GLY A 83 -7.48 7.06 -14.06
N GLY A 84 -7.47 5.73 -14.18
CA GLY A 84 -6.64 5.02 -15.15
C GLY A 84 -5.28 4.56 -14.60
N ASN A 85 -4.92 4.93 -13.38
CA ASN A 85 -3.67 4.50 -12.74
C ASN A 85 -3.69 2.99 -12.47
N CYS A 86 -2.52 2.37 -12.48
CA CYS A 86 -2.36 0.96 -12.18
C CYS A 86 -1.89 0.82 -10.73
N HIS A 87 -2.49 -0.09 -9.97
CA HIS A 87 -1.99 -0.45 -8.66
C HIS A 87 -1.54 -1.90 -8.68
N ALA A 88 -0.38 -2.19 -8.09
CA ALA A 88 0.05 -3.55 -7.83
C ALA A 88 -0.20 -3.91 -6.36
N VAL A 89 -0.85 -5.04 -6.12
CA VAL A 89 -0.90 -5.66 -4.79
C VAL A 89 0.11 -6.79 -4.74
N VAL A 90 1.06 -6.66 -3.83
CA VAL A 90 2.17 -7.60 -3.63
C VAL A 90 1.87 -8.45 -2.40
N LEU A 91 1.76 -9.77 -2.57
CA LEU A 91 1.52 -10.69 -1.45
C LEU A 91 2.84 -11.12 -0.83
N MET A 92 3.00 -10.84 0.46
CA MET A 92 4.18 -11.16 1.26
C MET A 92 3.98 -12.49 1.99
N PRO A 93 5.04 -13.31 2.10
CA PRO A 93 4.97 -14.60 2.79
C PRO A 93 5.00 -14.48 4.32
N PHE A 94 5.11 -13.26 4.85
CA PHE A 94 5.17 -12.95 6.27
C PHE A 94 4.39 -11.67 6.58
N ALA A 95 4.01 -11.51 7.84
CA ALA A 95 3.35 -10.30 8.32
C ALA A 95 4.32 -9.11 8.27
N VAL A 96 3.83 -7.98 7.75
CA VAL A 96 4.57 -6.74 7.56
C VAL A 96 3.98 -5.66 8.45
N THR A 97 4.80 -5.11 9.33
CA THR A 97 4.42 -3.98 10.19
C THR A 97 4.12 -2.73 9.36
N PRO A 98 3.34 -1.76 9.88
CA PRO A 98 3.07 -0.52 9.16
C PRO A 98 4.31 0.24 8.69
N LEU A 99 5.40 0.21 9.48
CA LEU A 99 6.64 0.92 9.11
C LEU A 99 7.43 0.17 8.04
N GLU A 100 7.57 -1.16 8.15
CA GLU A 100 8.19 -1.98 7.11
C GLU A 100 7.43 -1.88 5.79
N ARG A 101 6.10 -1.79 5.86
CA ARG A 101 5.23 -1.64 4.70
C ARG A 101 5.54 -0.38 3.91
N VAL A 102 5.69 0.77 4.59
CA VAL A 102 6.09 2.03 3.95
C VAL A 102 7.46 1.91 3.30
N LEU A 103 8.43 1.32 4.00
CA LEU A 103 9.78 1.10 3.47
C LEU A 103 9.76 0.22 2.21
N LEU A 104 9.09 -0.93 2.29
CA LEU A 104 9.02 -1.89 1.20
C LEU A 104 8.26 -1.32 0.01
N GLN A 105 7.12 -0.66 0.22
CA GLN A 105 6.37 -0.02 -0.86
C GLN A 105 7.19 1.06 -1.57
N ALA A 106 7.93 1.89 -0.83
CA ALA A 106 8.84 2.88 -1.42
C ALA A 106 9.99 2.20 -2.19
N ALA A 107 10.56 1.11 -1.66
CA ALA A 107 11.61 0.35 -2.32
C ALA A 107 11.12 -0.32 -3.61
N LEU A 108 9.87 -0.78 -3.63
CA LEU A 108 9.21 -1.41 -4.79
C LEU A 108 8.75 -0.40 -5.86
N GLY A 109 9.03 0.89 -5.70
CA GLY A 109 8.75 1.90 -6.71
C GLY A 109 7.42 2.64 -6.54
N SER A 110 6.72 2.48 -5.42
CA SER A 110 5.48 3.25 -5.19
C SER A 110 5.73 4.76 -5.12
N ASP A 111 4.68 5.56 -5.36
CA ASP A 111 4.72 7.02 -5.19
C ASP A 111 5.32 7.44 -3.83
N ARG A 112 6.47 8.12 -3.91
CA ARG A 112 7.28 8.52 -2.75
C ARG A 112 6.55 9.53 -1.87
N ARG A 113 5.70 10.37 -2.47
CA ARG A 113 4.91 11.34 -1.71
C ARG A 113 3.88 10.64 -0.84
N ARG A 114 3.16 9.65 -1.39
CA ARG A 114 2.22 8.82 -0.65
C ARG A 114 2.91 8.11 0.52
N GLU A 115 4.06 7.48 0.27
CA GLU A 115 4.80 6.77 1.33
C GLU A 115 5.33 7.70 2.42
N LEU A 116 5.78 8.90 2.07
CA LEU A 116 6.17 9.90 3.05
C LEU A 116 4.98 10.32 3.93
N LEU A 117 3.80 10.53 3.35
CA LEU A 117 2.59 10.84 4.12
C LEU A 117 2.18 9.68 5.02
N SER A 118 2.28 8.44 4.54
CA SER A 118 2.06 7.23 5.32
C SER A 118 3.01 7.15 6.52
N TYR A 119 4.30 7.42 6.33
CA TYR A 119 5.27 7.50 7.42
C TYR A 119 4.88 8.54 8.46
N LEU A 120 4.51 9.75 8.04
CA LEU A 120 4.14 10.83 8.96
C LEU A 120 2.88 10.50 9.78
N ARG A 121 1.90 9.82 9.19
CA ARG A 121 0.70 9.33 9.90
C ARG A 121 1.04 8.34 11.00
N ILE A 122 1.96 7.40 10.73
CA ILE A 122 2.49 6.46 11.73
C ILE A 122 3.22 7.25 12.83
N LYS A 123 4.12 8.16 12.43
CA LYS A 123 4.99 8.89 13.35
C LYS A 123 4.22 9.76 14.34
N PHE A 124 3.14 10.39 13.88
CA PHE A 124 2.31 11.28 14.70
C PHE A 124 1.06 10.60 15.26
N ALA A 125 0.94 9.28 15.12
CA ALA A 125 -0.19 8.49 15.63
C ALA A 125 -1.55 9.10 15.25
N THR A 126 -1.71 9.45 13.97
CA THR A 126 -3.01 9.90 13.47
C THR A 126 -4.03 8.78 13.61
N ASP A 127 -5.31 9.11 13.80
CA ASP A 127 -6.45 8.17 13.78
C ASP A 127 -6.80 7.65 12.37
N ARG A 128 -5.83 7.72 11.45
CA ARG A 128 -5.98 7.41 10.03
C ARG A 128 -5.13 6.19 9.67
N PRO A 129 -5.64 5.27 8.83
CA PRO A 129 -4.81 4.20 8.32
C PRO A 129 -3.63 4.79 7.52
N PRO A 130 -2.40 4.31 7.75
CA PRO A 130 -1.22 4.90 7.12
C PRO A 130 -1.19 4.61 5.61
N THR A 131 -1.62 3.41 5.21
CA THR A 131 -1.66 2.96 3.83
C THR A 131 -3.06 2.48 3.48
N LEU A 132 -3.58 2.92 2.34
CA LEU A 132 -4.88 2.54 1.79
C LEU A 132 -4.92 2.80 0.29
N PHE A 133 -5.84 2.15 -0.41
CA PHE A 133 -6.24 2.51 -1.77
C PHE A 133 -7.70 2.92 -1.83
N PHE A 134 -7.99 3.76 -2.83
CA PHE A 134 -9.35 4.01 -3.26
C PHE A 134 -9.64 3.16 -4.49
N GLU A 135 -10.63 2.29 -4.41
CA GLU A 135 -11.04 1.47 -5.53
C GLU A 135 -12.47 1.80 -5.96
N VAL A 136 -12.80 1.55 -7.23
CA VAL A 136 -14.19 1.62 -7.70
C VAL A 136 -14.94 0.42 -7.12
N PRO A 137 -16.17 0.58 -6.61
CA PRO A 137 -16.96 -0.54 -6.13
C PRO A 137 -17.11 -1.63 -7.19
N SER A 138 -17.02 -2.90 -6.76
CA SER A 138 -17.05 -4.06 -7.66
C SER A 138 -18.25 -4.04 -8.61
N GLU A 139 -19.42 -3.61 -8.13
CA GLU A 139 -20.66 -3.46 -8.91
C GLU A 139 -20.56 -2.49 -10.11
N ARG A 140 -19.57 -1.60 -10.11
CA ARG A 140 -19.31 -0.61 -11.17
C ARG A 140 -18.06 -0.94 -12.00
N ARG A 141 -17.30 -1.99 -11.67
CA ARG A 141 -16.11 -2.39 -12.45
C ARG A 141 -16.44 -3.04 -13.78
N ASP A 142 -17.63 -3.67 -13.87
CA ASP A 142 -18.09 -4.41 -15.04
C ASP A 142 -19.11 -3.63 -15.91
N GLN A 143 -19.33 -2.34 -15.61
CA GLN A 143 -20.17 -1.49 -16.44
C GLN A 143 -19.29 -0.80 -17.50
N PRO A 144 -19.59 -0.98 -18.80
CA PRO A 144 -18.76 -0.50 -19.90
C PRO A 144 -18.68 1.03 -20.00
#